data_AF-A0A735Z0L6-F1
#
_entry.id   AF-A0A735Z0L6-F1
#
_cell.length_a   1.000
_cell.length_b   1.000
_cell.length_c   1.000
_cell.angle_alpha   90.00
_cell.angle_beta   90.00
_cell.angle_gamma   90.00
#
_symmetry.space_group_name_H-M   'P 1'
#
loop_
_entity.id
_entity.type
_entity.pdbx_description
1 polymer ?
#
loop_
_entity_poly.entity_id
_entity_poly.type
_entity_poly.pdbx_seq_one_letter_code
_entity_poly.pdbx_strand_id
1 'polypeptide(L)' 'SMLRMWMEGQGTIQISDRMNIKAKTVSSHKGNIKRKIKTHNKQVIYHVVRLTDNVTNGIFVNMR' A
#
# COMPACT_ATOMS: atom_id res chain seq x y z
N SER A 1 -4.31 0.59 6.32
CA SER A 1 -3.40 1.56 5.66
C SER A 1 -3.73 1.66 4.18
N MET A 2 -3.33 2.74 3.49
CA MET A 2 -3.57 2.94 2.04
C MET A 2 -3.08 1.74 1.20
N LEU A 3 -1.87 1.26 1.49
CA LEU A 3 -1.25 0.13 0.79
C LEU A 3 -2.13 -1.13 0.87
N ARG A 4 -2.63 -1.47 2.06
CA ARG A 4 -3.50 -2.63 2.27
C ARG A 4 -4.77 -2.55 1.43
N MET A 5 -5.49 -1.43 1.46
CA MET A 5 -6.69 -1.25 0.63
C MET A 5 -6.41 -1.40 -0.86
N TRP A 6 -5.26 -0.90 -1.33
CA TRP A 6 -4.87 -1.06 -2.73
C TRP A 6 -4.53 -2.52 -3.09
N MET A 7 -3.88 -3.25 -2.18
CA MET A 7 -3.59 -4.69 -2.33
C MET A 7 -4.85 -5.55 -2.27
N GLU A 8 -5.88 -5.14 -1.53
CA GLU A 8 -7.22 -5.75 -1.49
C GLU A 8 -8.07 -5.44 -2.74
N GLY A 9 -7.50 -4.73 -3.73
CA GLY A 9 -8.17 -4.47 -5.01
C GLY A 9 -9.01 -3.20 -5.08
N GLN A 10 -9.06 -2.40 -4.01
CA GLN A 10 -9.86 -1.17 -4.01
C GLN A 10 -9.37 -0.14 -5.03
N GLY A 11 -10.32 0.51 -5.70
CA GLY A 11 -10.07 1.57 -6.68
C GLY A 11 -9.58 2.88 -6.06
N THR A 12 -9.02 3.78 -6.87
CA THR A 12 -8.52 5.09 -6.40
C THR A 12 -9.62 5.93 -5.72
N ILE A 13 -10.83 5.93 -6.27
CA ILE A 13 -11.97 6.69 -5.71
C ILE A 13 -12.41 6.08 -4.37
N GLN A 14 -12.61 4.76 -4.31
CA GLN A 14 -12.97 4.08 -3.05
C GLN A 14 -11.96 4.34 -1.92
N ILE A 15 -10.66 4.32 -2.24
CA ILE A 15 -9.59 4.62 -1.27
C ILE A 15 -9.64 6.09 -0.86
N SER A 16 -9.82 7.00 -1.82
CA SER A 16 -9.96 8.45 -1.60
C SER A 16 -11.08 8.74 -0.61
N ASP A 17 -12.26 8.15 -0.83
CA ASP A 17 -13.43 8.37 0.00
C ASP A 17 -13.26 7.78 1.40
N ARG A 18 -12.77 6.52 1.50
CA ARG A 18 -12.56 5.86 2.80
C ARG A 18 -11.50 6.52 3.67
N MET A 19 -10.45 7.09 3.07
CA MET A 19 -9.38 7.77 3.79
C MET A 19 -9.61 9.28 3.95
N ASN A 20 -10.67 9.82 3.34
CA ASN A 20 -10.93 11.26 3.27
C ASN A 20 -9.73 12.08 2.74
N ILE A 21 -9.11 11.63 1.64
CA ILE A 21 -8.00 12.32 0.97
C ILE A 21 -8.24 12.44 -0.53
N LYS A 22 -7.71 13.48 -1.17
CA LYS A 22 -7.91 13.70 -2.62
C LYS A 22 -7.42 12.51 -3.46
N ALA A 23 -8.17 12.13 -4.50
CA ALA A 23 -7.81 11.06 -5.43
C ALA A 23 -6.40 11.22 -6.05
N LYS A 24 -5.97 12.46 -6.35
CA LYS A 24 -4.61 12.74 -6.83
C LYS A 24 -3.52 12.33 -5.81
N THR A 25 -3.82 12.49 -4.52
CA THR A 25 -2.92 12.08 -3.42
C THR A 25 -2.81 10.56 -3.39
N VAL A 26 -3.92 9.83 -3.55
CA VAL A 26 -3.91 8.37 -3.66
C VAL A 26 -3.05 7.91 -4.84
N SER A 27 -3.20 8.52 -6.02
CA SER A 27 -2.37 8.23 -7.19
C SER A 27 -0.88 8.49 -6.94
N SER A 28 -0.54 9.59 -6.26
CA SER A 28 0.84 9.87 -5.84
C SER A 28 1.39 8.80 -4.88
N HIS A 29 0.59 8.36 -3.92
CA HIS A 29 0.98 7.28 -2.99
C HIS A 29 1.27 5.97 -3.73
N LYS A 30 0.45 5.62 -4.73
CA LYS A 30 0.69 4.45 -5.60
C LYS A 30 2.04 4.58 -6.33
N GLY A 31 2.35 5.76 -6.85
CA GLY A 31 3.65 6.03 -7.49
C GLY A 31 4.83 5.93 -6.52
N ASN A 32 4.68 6.44 -5.30
CA ASN A 32 5.71 6.36 -4.26
C ASN A 32 5.97 4.92 -3.82
N ILE A 33 4.93 4.09 -3.67
CA ILE A 33 5.07 2.67 -3.37
C ILE A 33 5.84 1.95 -4.49
N LYS A 34 5.44 2.15 -5.76
CA LYS A 34 6.14 1.56 -6.92
C LYS A 34 7.64 1.92 -6.92
N ARG A 35 7.97 3.17 -6.61
CA ARG A 35 9.36 3.65 -6.54
C ARG A 35 10.14 3.00 -5.39
N LYS A 36 9.53 2.89 -4.20
CA LYS A 36 10.17 2.28 -3.02
C LYS A 36 10.42 0.79 -3.20
N ILE A 37 9.48 0.06 -3.81
CA ILE A 37 9.60 -1.38 -4.10
C ILE A 37 10.35 -1.64 -5.42
N LYS A 38 10.67 -0.58 -6.18
CA LYS A 38 11.38 -0.64 -7.47
C LYS A 38 10.68 -1.52 -8.53
N THR A 39 9.35 -1.45 -8.60
CA THR A 39 8.58 -2.18 -9.63
C THR A 39 7.26 -1.50 -9.97
N HIS A 40 6.83 -1.63 -11.22
CA HIS A 40 5.51 -1.20 -11.67
C HIS A 40 4.45 -2.31 -11.58
N ASN A 41 4.87 -3.57 -11.44
CA ASN A 41 4.00 -4.73 -11.42
C ASN A 41 3.28 -4.84 -10.06
N LYS A 42 1.95 -4.68 -10.08
CA LYS A 42 1.12 -4.73 -8.87
C LYS A 42 1.18 -6.10 -8.17
N GLN A 43 1.34 -7.19 -8.92
CA GLN A 43 1.41 -8.55 -8.34
C GLN A 43 2.70 -8.74 -7.56
N VAL A 44 3.83 -8.22 -8.06
CA VAL A 44 5.09 -8.24 -7.33
C VAL A 44 4.97 -7.46 -6.02
N ILE A 45 4.37 -6.27 -6.06
CA ILE A 45 4.12 -5.47 -4.85
C ILE A 45 3.25 -6.24 -3.85
N TYR A 46 2.19 -6.91 -4.32
CA TYR A 46 1.33 -7.74 -3.49
C TYR A 46 2.12 -8.85 -2.78
N HIS A 47 2.91 -9.64 -3.52
CA HIS A 47 3.70 -10.71 -2.94
C HIS A 47 4.76 -10.20 -1.97
N VAL A 48 5.44 -9.10 -2.29
CA VAL A 48 6.41 -8.46 -1.38
C VAL A 48 5.73 -8.08 -0.06
N VAL A 49 4.59 -7.39 -0.13
CA VAL A 49 3.85 -6.97 1.08
C VAL A 49 3.40 -8.18 1.90
N ARG A 50 2.90 -9.24 1.26
CA ARG A 50 2.50 -10.48 1.94
C ARG A 50 3.68 -11.19 2.61
N LEU A 51 4.82 -11.29 1.93
CA LEU A 51 6.03 -11.89 2.49
C LEU A 51 6.54 -11.08 3.68
N THR A 52 6.59 -9.75 3.56
CA THR A 52 6.99 -8.89 4.69
C THR A 52 6.07 -9.08 5.88
N ASP A 53 4.75 -9.02 5.67
CA ASP A 53 3.76 -9.23 6.74
C ASP A 53 3.94 -10.58 7.45
N ASN A 54 4.16 -11.66 6.68
CA ASN A 54 4.40 -13.00 7.23
C ASN A 54 5.72 -13.10 8.02
N VAL A 55 6.80 -12.47 7.54
CA VAL A 55 8.14 -12.54 8.18
C VAL A 55 8.24 -11.60 9.38
N THR A 56 7.54 -10.47 9.37
CA THR A 56 7.60 -9.47 10.45
C THR A 56 6.44 -9.58 11.44
N ASN A 57 5.54 -10.56 11.28
CA ASN A 57 4.42 -10.76 12.20
C ASN A 57 4.95 -11.00 13.63
N GLY A 58 4.44 -10.25 14.61
CA GLY A 58 4.92 -10.29 16.00
C GLY A 58 6.16 -9.44 16.29
N ILE A 59 6.74 -8.77 15.29
CA ILE A 59 7.77 -7.73 15.51
C ILE A 59 7.08 -6.40 15.72
N PHE A 60 6.99 -5.97 16.98
CA PHE A 60 6.46 -4.66 17.34
C PHE A 60 7.58 -3.63 17.40
N VAL A 61 7.68 -2.79 16.38
CA VAL A 61 8.51 -1.58 16.43
C VAL A 61 7.73 -0.46 17.13
N ASN A 62 8.39 0.21 18.07
CA ASN A 62 7.80 1.28 18.89
C ASN A 62 7.20 2.38 17.99
N MET A 63 5.88 2.39 17.82
CA MET A 63 5.18 3.41 17.03
C MET A 63 4.96 4.63 17.92
N ARG A 64 5.91 5.56 17.84
CA ARG A 64 5.86 6.86 18.51
C ARG A 64 4.83 7.78 17.88
#